data_AF-A0A2S7WIU0-F1
#
_entry.id   AF-A0A2S7WIU0-F1
#
_cell.length_a   1.000
_cell.length_b   1.000
_cell.length_c   1.000
_cell.angle_alpha   90.00
_cell.angle_beta   90.00
_cell.angle_gamma   90.00
#
_symmetry.space_group_name_H-M   'P 1'
#
loop_
_entity.id
_entity.type
_entity.pdbx_description
1 polymer ?
#
loop_
_entity_poly.entity_id
_entity_poly.type
_entity_poly.pdbx_seq_one_letter_code
_entity_poly.pdbx_strand_id
1 'polypeptide(L)'
;MEKSEEEIKEWKEYRLSILEQKSKSDDDFEKYITFIAAGGLGLTLTFIDKISPLHTSICVWLIVMGWFMLASTLFINLLSHYLSSRFNEKTVQNIDDTLSYEELINNIDRRNKTISNLNLSSY
;
A
#
# COMPACT_ATOMS: atom_id res chain seq x y z
N MET A 1 -23.96 14.45 -25.38
CA MET A 1 -24.49 13.11 -25.70
C MET A 1 -24.91 12.49 -24.38
N GLU A 2 -26.17 12.08 -24.28
CA GLU A 2 -26.66 11.34 -23.11
C GLU A 2 -26.04 9.93 -23.18
N LYS A 3 -25.38 9.49 -22.09
CA LYS A 3 -24.71 8.17 -22.03
C LYS A 3 -25.75 7.05 -22.21
N SER A 4 -25.38 5.96 -22.88
CA SER A 4 -26.29 4.82 -23.02
C SER A 4 -26.52 4.13 -21.66
N GLU A 5 -27.64 3.41 -21.50
CA GLU A 5 -27.91 2.64 -20.28
C GLU A 5 -26.81 1.59 -20.00
N GLU A 6 -26.24 1.02 -21.06
CA GLU A 6 -25.11 0.08 -20.99
C GLU A 6 -23.84 0.76 -20.48
N GLU A 7 -23.48 1.94 -21.00
CA GLU A 7 -22.33 2.71 -20.52
C GLU A 7 -22.47 3.07 -19.03
N ILE A 8 -23.66 3.50 -18.59
CA ILE A 8 -23.93 3.83 -17.19
C ILE A 8 -23.74 2.60 -16.29
N LYS A 9 -24.17 1.42 -16.76
CA LYS A 9 -24.01 0.17 -16.02
C LYS A 9 -22.54 -0.22 -15.91
N GLU A 10 -21.78 -0.17 -16.99
CA GLU A 10 -20.34 -0.45 -17.00
C GLU A 10 -19.57 0.47 -16.04
N TRP A 11 -19.88 1.76 -16.02
CA TRP A 11 -19.26 2.71 -15.08
C TRP A 11 -19.55 2.38 -13.61
N LYS A 12 -20.78 1.95 -13.30
CA LYS A 12 -21.15 1.53 -11.94
C LYS A 12 -20.41 0.26 -11.52
N GLU A 13 -20.32 -0.73 -12.41
CA GLU A 13 -19.58 -1.96 -12.17
C GLU A 13 -18.08 -1.69 -11.97
N TYR A 14 -17.48 -0.86 -12.82
CA TYR A 14 -16.08 -0.46 -12.68
C TYR A 14 -15.82 0.29 -11.36
N ARG A 15 -16.68 1.24 -10.99
CA ARG A 15 -16.61 1.95 -9.71
C ARG A 15 -16.67 0.99 -8.52
N LEU A 16 -17.59 0.03 -8.53
CA LEU A 16 -17.71 -1.00 -7.48
C LEU A 16 -16.43 -1.85 -7.39
N SER A 17 -15.87 -2.25 -8.54
CA SER A 17 -14.63 -3.05 -8.58
C SER A 17 -13.44 -2.31 -7.97
N ILE A 18 -13.34 -0.98 -8.13
CA ILE A 18 -12.27 -0.17 -7.53
C ILE A 18 -12.45 -0.12 -6.01
N LEU A 19 -13.68 0.06 -5.53
CA LEU A 19 -13.97 0.12 -4.09
C LEU A 19 -13.70 -1.22 -3.40
N GLU A 20 -14.08 -2.33 -4.02
CA GLU A 20 -13.82 -3.67 -3.50
C GLU A 20 -12.31 -3.97 -3.45
N GLN A 21 -11.58 -3.65 -4.53
CA GLN A 21 -10.12 -3.79 -4.56
C GLN A 21 -9.44 -2.94 -3.49
N LYS A 22 -9.91 -1.70 -3.28
CA LYS A 22 -9.39 -0.83 -2.22
C LYS A 22 -9.61 -1.46 -0.84
N SER A 23 -10.84 -1.87 -0.53
CA SER A 23 -11.17 -2.48 0.77
C SER A 23 -10.31 -3.70 1.05
N LYS A 24 -10.14 -4.57 0.06
CA LYS A 24 -9.31 -5.77 0.20
C LYS A 24 -7.82 -5.43 0.38
N SER A 25 -7.32 -4.45 -0.36
CA SER A 25 -5.94 -3.97 -0.22
C SER A 25 -5.69 -3.40 1.18
N ASP A 26 -6.63 -2.61 1.71
CA ASP A 26 -6.54 -2.00 3.03
C ASP A 26 -6.46 -3.10 4.12
N ASP A 27 -7.34 -4.11 4.06
CA ASP A 27 -7.37 -5.25 4.99
C ASP A 27 -6.07 -6.09 4.93
N ASP A 28 -5.62 -6.42 3.72
CA ASP A 28 -4.40 -7.21 3.52
C ASP A 28 -3.17 -6.43 4.00
N PHE A 29 -3.10 -5.12 3.71
CA PHE A 29 -2.01 -4.25 4.18
C PHE A 29 -1.94 -4.22 5.71
N GLU A 30 -3.07 -3.98 6.40
CA GLU A 30 -3.12 -3.92 7.86
C GLU A 30 -2.70 -5.26 8.49
N LYS A 31 -3.15 -6.37 7.90
CA LYS A 31 -2.79 -7.71 8.37
C LYS A 31 -1.30 -7.99 8.24
N TYR A 32 -0.72 -7.73 7.06
CA TYR A 32 0.69 -8.04 6.80
C TYR A 32 1.62 -7.12 7.58
N ILE A 33 1.33 -5.82 7.68
CA ILE A 33 2.18 -4.89 8.44
C ILE A 33 2.20 -5.25 9.92
N THR A 34 1.04 -5.59 10.48
CA THR A 34 0.92 -6.01 11.88
C THR A 34 1.67 -7.32 12.14
N PHE A 35 1.51 -8.30 11.24
CA PHE A 35 2.20 -9.58 11.36
C PHE A 35 3.73 -9.43 11.27
N ILE A 36 4.23 -8.65 10.32
CA ILE A 36 5.66 -8.42 10.13
C ILE A 36 6.25 -7.64 11.32
N ALA A 37 5.57 -6.59 11.78
CA ALA A 37 6.02 -5.81 12.93
C ALA A 37 6.05 -6.66 14.20
N ALA A 38 4.94 -7.34 14.53
CA ALA A 38 4.84 -8.17 15.73
C ALA A 38 5.78 -9.39 15.67
N GLY A 39 5.85 -10.06 14.52
CA GLY A 39 6.71 -11.23 14.32
C GLY A 39 8.19 -10.88 14.35
N GLY A 40 8.59 -9.84 13.61
CA GLY A 40 9.97 -9.35 13.57
C GLY A 40 10.45 -8.88 14.95
N LEU A 41 9.67 -8.03 15.61
CA LEU A 41 10.02 -7.54 16.95
C LEU A 41 9.99 -8.67 17.99
N GLY A 42 8.95 -9.51 17.98
CA GLY A 42 8.81 -10.64 18.91
C GLY A 42 9.96 -11.65 18.80
N LEU A 43 10.40 -11.96 17.57
CA LEU A 43 11.59 -12.78 17.35
C LEU A 43 12.84 -12.08 17.90
N THR A 44 13.08 -10.81 17.54
CA THR A 44 14.28 -10.11 18.03
C THR A 44 14.36 -10.03 19.56
N LEU A 45 13.23 -9.80 20.23
CA LEU A 45 13.14 -9.80 21.70
C LEU A 45 13.44 -11.17 22.30
N THR A 46 12.91 -12.24 21.69
CA THR A 46 13.17 -13.62 22.15
C THR A 46 14.64 -13.99 22.02
N PHE A 47 15.30 -13.59 20.92
CA PHE A 47 16.74 -13.81 20.71
C PHE A 47 17.59 -13.03 21.72
N ILE A 48 17.22 -11.77 22.01
CA ILE A 48 17.88 -10.95 23.03
C ILE A 48 17.75 -11.58 24.41
N ASP A 49 16.57 -12.09 24.78
CA ASP A 49 16.31 -12.64 26.11
C ASP A 49 16.94 -14.03 26.31
N LYS A 50 16.87 -14.91 25.30
CA LYS A 50 17.23 -16.33 25.45
C LYS A 50 18.60 -16.73 24.90
N ILE A 51 19.15 -15.98 23.94
CA ILE A 51 20.32 -16.44 23.16
C ILE A 51 21.51 -15.50 23.34
N SER A 52 21.33 -14.19 23.20
CA SER A 52 22.41 -13.21 23.32
C SER A 52 21.97 -12.00 24.17
N PRO A 53 22.13 -12.10 25.50
CA PRO A 53 21.79 -11.00 26.39
C PRO A 53 22.58 -9.73 26.04
N LEU A 54 21.89 -8.59 25.96
CA LEU A 54 22.47 -7.31 25.54
C LEU A 54 23.70 -6.89 26.35
N HIS A 55 23.77 -7.26 27.63
CA HIS A 55 24.89 -6.89 28.51
C HIS A 55 26.23 -7.53 28.12
N THR A 56 26.21 -8.63 27.36
CA THR A 56 27.39 -9.37 26.88
C THR A 56 27.66 -9.19 25.40
N SER A 57 26.77 -8.50 24.68
CA SER A 57 26.78 -8.50 23.22
C SER A 57 27.59 -7.33 22.66
N ILE A 58 28.58 -7.64 21.82
CA ILE A 58 29.48 -6.66 21.19
C ILE A 58 28.80 -5.98 19.99
N CYS A 59 27.84 -6.65 19.35
CA CYS A 59 27.24 -6.24 18.08
C CYS A 59 25.82 -5.65 18.21
N VAL A 60 25.52 -4.94 19.31
CA VAL A 60 24.19 -4.32 19.54
C VAL A 60 23.76 -3.38 18.40
N TRP A 61 24.72 -2.75 17.72
CA TRP A 61 24.45 -1.87 16.59
C TRP A 61 23.74 -2.56 15.41
N LEU A 62 23.96 -3.87 15.20
CA LEU A 62 23.27 -4.64 14.14
C LEU A 62 21.78 -4.77 14.43
N ILE A 63 21.39 -4.89 15.70
CA ILE A 63 19.98 -4.95 16.12
C ILE A 63 19.31 -3.61 15.84
N VAL A 64 19.97 -2.51 16.23
CA VAL A 64 19.48 -1.15 15.96
C VAL A 64 19.34 -0.90 14.46
N MET A 65 20.34 -1.30 13.66
CA MET A 65 20.28 -1.19 12.20
C MET A 65 19.13 -2.02 11.62
N GLY A 66 18.93 -3.24 12.10
CA GLY A 66 17.84 -4.12 11.69
C GLY A 66 16.46 -3.53 12.00
N TRP A 67 16.27 -2.97 13.20
CA TRP A 67 15.03 -2.26 13.54
C TRP A 67 14.82 -1.00 12.70
N PHE A 68 15.89 -0.28 12.38
CA PHE A 68 15.79 0.89 11.51
C PHE A 68 15.42 0.52 10.07
N MET A 69 16.00 -0.56 9.53
CA MET A 69 15.60 -1.11 8.22
C MET A 69 14.16 -1.60 8.24
N LEU A 70 13.75 -2.34 9.29
CA LEU A 70 12.37 -2.80 9.45
C LEU A 70 11.40 -1.62 9.47
N ALA A 71 11.66 -0.61 10.31
CA ALA A 71 10.84 0.60 10.39
C ALA A 71 10.78 1.35 9.05
N SER A 72 11.92 1.48 8.35
CA SER A 72 11.99 2.11 7.04
C SER A 72 11.17 1.36 5.99
N THR A 73 11.28 0.02 5.94
CA THR A 73 10.50 -0.82 5.03
C THR A 73 9.00 -0.68 5.30
N LEU A 74 8.58 -0.74 6.57
CA LEU A 74 7.17 -0.54 6.93
C LEU A 74 6.67 0.86 6.57
N PHE A 75 7.51 1.88 6.75
CA PHE A 75 7.19 3.26 6.40
C PHE A 75 7.03 3.47 4.89
N ILE A 76 7.95 2.93 4.08
CA ILE A 76 7.85 2.97 2.61
C ILE A 76 6.59 2.25 2.14
N ASN A 77 6.29 1.09 2.73
CA ASN A 77 5.10 0.32 2.38
C ASN A 77 3.81 1.09 2.73
N LEU A 78 3.76 1.71 3.91
CA LEU A 78 2.66 2.60 4.33
C LEU A 78 2.48 3.79 3.39
N LEU A 79 3.58 4.42 2.96
CA LEU A 79 3.53 5.55 2.05
C LEU A 79 3.01 5.12 0.67
N SER A 80 3.46 3.97 0.16
CA SER A 80 2.97 3.39 -1.09
C SER A 80 1.47 3.12 -1.04
N HIS A 81 1.01 2.50 0.06
CA HIS A 81 -0.39 2.23 0.29
C HIS A 81 -1.24 3.51 0.38
N TYR A 82 -0.76 4.52 1.11
CA TYR A 82 -1.42 5.84 1.20
C TYR A 82 -1.56 6.51 -0.17
N LEU A 83 -0.52 6.49 -1.00
CA LEU A 83 -0.58 7.05 -2.36
C LEU A 83 -1.58 6.30 -3.25
N SER A 84 -1.57 4.96 -3.19
CA SER A 84 -2.50 4.11 -3.94
C SER A 84 -3.96 4.39 -3.56
N SER A 85 -4.24 4.43 -2.26
CA SER A 85 -5.58 4.73 -1.71
C SER A 85 -6.10 6.09 -2.18
N ARG A 86 -5.24 7.12 -2.16
CA ARG A 86 -5.57 8.47 -2.65
C ARG A 86 -5.83 8.50 -4.16
N PHE A 87 -5.11 7.69 -4.95
CA PHE A 87 -5.35 7.60 -6.39
C PHE A 87 -6.67 6.91 -6.71
N ASN A 88 -7.04 5.85 -5.97
CA ASN A 88 -8.33 5.19 -6.10
C ASN A 88 -9.48 6.14 -5.77
N GLU A 89 -9.37 6.93 -4.69
CA GLU A 89 -10.37 7.96 -4.35
C GLU A 89 -10.56 8.99 -5.47
N LYS A 90 -9.46 9.50 -6.03
CA LYS A 90 -9.53 10.41 -7.17
C LYS A 90 -10.10 9.76 -8.42
N THR A 91 -9.95 8.45 -8.60
CA THR A 91 -10.53 7.73 -9.75
C THR A 91 -12.05 7.63 -9.58
N VAL A 92 -12.51 7.26 -8.38
CA VAL A 92 -13.94 7.23 -8.04
C VAL A 92 -14.58 8.61 -8.19
N GLN A 93 -13.93 9.66 -7.70
CA GLN A 93 -14.41 11.03 -7.85
C GLN A 93 -14.52 11.45 -9.32
N ASN A 94 -13.52 11.13 -10.15
CA ASN A 94 -13.57 11.43 -11.58
C ASN A 94 -14.73 10.69 -12.31
N ILE A 95 -15.07 9.47 -11.87
CA ILE A 95 -16.21 8.70 -12.39
C ILE A 95 -17.52 9.39 -12.01
N ASP A 96 -17.64 9.82 -10.74
CA ASP A 96 -18.83 10.49 -10.19
C ASP A 96 -19.03 11.89 -10.80
N ASP A 97 -17.94 12.61 -11.12
CA ASP A 97 -17.95 13.93 -11.79
C ASP A 97 -18.25 13.84 -13.31
N THR A 98 -18.54 12.65 -13.84
CA THR A 98 -18.94 12.41 -15.24
C THR A 98 -17.90 12.84 -16.29
N LEU A 99 -16.59 12.77 -15.98
CA LEU A 99 -15.52 13.08 -16.94
C LEU A 99 -15.62 12.26 -18.24
N SER A 100 -15.05 12.82 -19.32
CA SER A 100 -14.88 12.10 -20.59
C SER A 100 -14.01 10.85 -20.41
N TYR A 101 -14.36 9.76 -21.08
CA TYR A 101 -13.64 8.48 -21.02
C TYR A 101 -12.13 8.66 -21.31
N GLU A 102 -11.78 9.46 -22.31
CA GLU A 102 -10.38 9.71 -22.67
C GLU A 102 -9.59 10.42 -21.55
N GLU A 103 -10.20 11.40 -20.88
CA GLU A 103 -9.56 12.10 -19.76
C GLU A 103 -9.39 11.19 -18.54
N LEU A 104 -10.34 10.28 -18.32
CA LEU A 104 -10.30 9.32 -17.21
C LEU A 104 -9.17 8.30 -17.41
N ILE A 105 -9.07 7.71 -18.60
CA ILE A 105 -8.00 6.74 -18.92
C ILE A 105 -6.62 7.41 -18.86
N ASN A 106 -6.46 8.62 -19.41
CA ASN A 106 -5.18 9.33 -19.36
C ASN A 106 -4.75 9.65 -17.91
N ASN A 107 -5.70 10.01 -17.05
CA ASN A 107 -5.44 10.22 -15.63
C ASN A 107 -5.05 8.93 -14.89
N ILE A 108 -5.70 7.80 -15.22
CA ILE A 108 -5.37 6.48 -14.66
C ILE A 108 -3.96 6.07 -15.09
N ASP A 109 -3.62 6.21 -16.37
CA ASP A 109 -2.30 5.84 -16.90
C ASP A 109 -1.17 6.63 -16.23
N ARG A 110 -1.37 7.94 -16.03
CA ARG A 110 -0.42 8.79 -15.32
C ARG A 110 -0.20 8.34 -13.87
N ARG A 111 -1.27 7.97 -13.15
CA ARG A 111 -1.20 7.46 -11.77
C ARG A 111 -0.51 6.10 -11.72
N ASN A 112 -0.85 5.20 -12.65
CA ASN A 112 -0.23 3.89 -12.78
C ASN A 112 1.28 3.99 -13.01
N LYS A 113 1.73 4.95 -13.82
CA LYS A 113 3.18 5.20 -14.01
C LYS A 113 3.87 5.61 -12.71
N THR A 114 3.23 6.44 -11.89
CA THR A 114 3.75 6.80 -10.55
C THR A 114 3.79 5.59 -9.63
N ILE A 115 2.73 4.78 -9.59
CA ILE A 115 2.67 3.54 -8.79
C ILE A 115 3.76 2.56 -9.25
N SER A 116 3.95 2.39 -10.56
CA SER A 116 4.97 1.52 -11.13
C SER A 116 6.39 1.93 -10.69
N ASN A 117 6.67 3.24 -10.66
CA ASN A 117 7.97 3.72 -10.19
C ASN A 117 8.17 3.47 -8.69
N LEU A 118 7.10 3.60 -7.89
CA LEU A 118 7.13 3.29 -6.46
C LEU A 118 7.30 1.78 -6.21
N ASN A 119 6.69 0.94 -7.04
CA ASN A 119 6.84 -0.51 -6.98
C ASN A 119 8.28 -0.93 -7.33
N LEU A 120 8.92 -0.29 -8.31
CA LEU A 120 10.33 -0.48 -8.63
C LEU A 120 11.28 -0.13 -7.48
N SER A 121 10.93 0.84 -6.63
CA SER A 121 11.68 1.14 -5.40
C SER A 121 11.40 0.20 -4.23
N SER A 122 10.38 -0.65 -4.36
CA SER A 122 9.93 -1.61 -3.34
C SER A 122 10.39 -3.06 -3.62
N TYR A 123 11.11 -3.28 -4.73
CA TYR A 123 11.77 -4.55 -5.11
C TYR A 123 13.25 -4.56 -4.71
#